data_AF-A0A354REZ6-F1
#
_entry.id   AF-A0A354REZ6-F1
#
_cell.length_a   1.000
_cell.length_b   1.000
_cell.length_c   1.000
_cell.angle_alpha   90.00
_cell.angle_beta   90.00
_cell.angle_gamma   90.00
#
_symmetry.space_group_name_H-M   'P 1'
#
loop_
_entity.id
_entity.type
_entity.pdbx_description
1 polymer ?
#
loop_
_entity_poly.entity_id
_entity_poly.type
_entity_poly.pdbx_seq_one_letter_code
_entity_poly.pdbx_strand_id
1 'polypeptide(L)'
;MDAHQVTEAQRTRPLKVESELFSRHLLEERRLSPNTQRNYHQAIQALGLWLAQEYDPKIPVDSITSNHVRGYLIEIQGTLSRATIRNHFSGLRTFFRFLLSRKLVRANPFQNLTLPK
;
A
#
# COMPACT_ATOMS: atom_id res chain seq x y z
N MET A 1 -12.00 8.01 -28.61
CA MET A 1 -10.93 8.35 -27.65
C MET A 1 -11.02 7.36 -26.50
N ASP A 2 -9.92 6.66 -26.26
CA ASP A 2 -9.88 5.21 -25.97
C ASP A 2 -10.26 4.78 -24.55
N ALA A 3 -11.31 3.96 -24.45
CA ALA A 3 -11.68 3.24 -23.22
C ALA A 3 -10.82 1.98 -22.96
N HIS A 4 -9.90 1.63 -23.87
CA HIS A 4 -9.09 0.40 -23.79
C HIS A 4 -7.74 0.59 -23.09
N GLN A 5 -7.27 1.82 -22.84
CA GLN A 5 -6.00 2.04 -22.14
C GLN A 5 -6.15 2.00 -20.61
N VAL A 6 -7.35 2.26 -20.08
CA VAL A 6 -7.61 2.30 -18.63
C VAL A 6 -7.50 0.89 -17.99
N THR A 7 -7.73 -0.17 -18.77
CA THR A 7 -7.77 -1.55 -18.26
C THR A 7 -6.38 -2.16 -18.10
N GLU A 8 -5.40 -1.74 -18.89
CA GLU A 8 -4.06 -2.33 -18.88
C GLU A 8 -3.16 -1.74 -17.77
N ALA A 9 -3.21 -0.42 -17.58
CA ALA A 9 -2.52 0.27 -16.50
C ALA A 9 -3.01 -0.17 -15.10
N GLN A 10 -4.27 -0.59 -14.98
CA GLN A 10 -4.81 -1.16 -13.73
C GLN A 10 -4.44 -2.64 -13.54
N ARG A 11 -3.99 -3.36 -14.57
CA ARG A 11 -3.53 -4.75 -14.46
C ARG A 11 -2.10 -4.85 -13.98
N THR A 12 -1.26 -3.90 -14.35
CA THR A 12 0.18 -3.92 -14.07
C THR A 12 0.62 -2.96 -12.97
N ARG A 13 -0.31 -2.49 -12.12
CA ARG A 13 0.05 -1.61 -11.01
C ARG A 13 0.76 -2.39 -9.87
N PRO A 14 1.73 -1.77 -9.18
CA PRO A 14 2.36 -2.38 -8.01
C PRO A 14 1.32 -2.76 -6.95
N LEU A 15 1.59 -3.82 -6.19
CA LEU A 15 0.81 -4.28 -5.04
C LEU A 15 -0.59 -4.83 -5.36
N LYS A 16 -1.00 -4.95 -6.63
CA LYS A 16 -2.35 -5.39 -6.97
C LYS A 16 -2.66 -6.79 -6.42
N VAL A 17 -1.81 -7.77 -6.74
CA VAL A 17 -2.02 -9.17 -6.37
C VAL A 17 -1.98 -9.33 -4.86
N GLU A 18 -1.04 -8.65 -4.21
CA GLU A 18 -0.85 -8.64 -2.77
C GLU A 18 -2.03 -7.98 -2.06
N SER A 19 -2.57 -6.89 -2.62
CA SER A 19 -3.78 -6.23 -2.10
C SER A 19 -4.98 -7.18 -2.10
N GLU A 20 -5.18 -7.94 -3.19
CA GLU A 20 -6.26 -8.92 -3.27
C GLU A 20 -6.08 -10.07 -2.26
N LEU A 21 -4.84 -10.55 -2.10
CA LEU A 21 -4.49 -11.54 -1.08
C LEU A 21 -4.78 -11.04 0.33
N PHE A 22 -4.46 -9.77 0.59
CA PHE A 22 -4.70 -9.13 1.88
C PHE A 22 -6.20 -8.92 2.13
N SER A 23 -6.96 -8.46 1.14
CA SER A 23 -8.42 -8.32 1.26
C SER A 23 -9.09 -9.64 1.63
N ARG A 24 -8.68 -10.76 1.00
CA ARG A 24 -9.19 -12.09 1.38
C ARG A 24 -8.85 -12.45 2.83
N HIS A 25 -7.62 -12.16 3.25
CA HIS A 25 -7.20 -12.39 4.63
C HIS A 25 -7.99 -11.55 5.65
N LEU A 26 -8.30 -10.28 5.35
CA LEU A 26 -9.10 -9.45 6.26
C LEU A 26 -10.56 -9.92 6.39
N LEU A 27 -11.12 -10.60 5.38
CA LEU A 27 -12.45 -11.19 5.46
C LEU A 27 -12.49 -12.40 6.41
N GLU A 28 -11.38 -13.15 6.48
CA GLU A 28 -11.21 -14.27 7.42
C GLU A 28 -10.98 -13.77 8.85
N GLU A 29 -10.25 -12.66 9.01
CA GLU A 29 -10.09 -11.96 10.27
C GLU A 29 -11.39 -11.21 10.64
N ARG A 30 -12.36 -11.94 11.22
CA ARG A 30 -13.69 -11.44 11.66
C ARG A 30 -13.69 -10.29 12.70
N ARG A 31 -12.57 -9.60 12.90
CA ARG A 31 -12.35 -8.59 13.94
C ARG A 31 -12.21 -7.16 13.40
N LEU A 32 -12.07 -6.96 12.09
CA LEU A 32 -11.88 -5.62 11.52
C LEU A 32 -13.20 -5.02 11.02
N SER A 33 -13.47 -3.78 11.42
CA SER A 33 -14.63 -3.05 10.92
C SER A 33 -14.53 -2.80 9.41
N PRO A 34 -15.66 -2.75 8.67
CA PRO A 34 -15.67 -2.47 7.24
C PRO A 34 -14.92 -1.18 6.87
N ASN A 35 -15.03 -0.16 7.73
CA ASN A 35 -14.32 1.11 7.55
C ASN A 35 -12.79 0.94 7.64
N THR A 36 -12.30 0.09 8.54
CA THR A 36 -10.85 -0.18 8.66
C THR A 36 -10.33 -0.92 7.44
N GLN A 37 -11.07 -1.92 6.95
CA GLN A 37 -10.73 -2.65 5.72
C GLN A 37 -10.66 -1.70 4.52
N ARG A 38 -11.67 -0.83 4.36
CA ARG A 38 -11.69 0.20 3.31
C ARG A 38 -10.50 1.14 3.42
N ASN A 39 -10.21 1.66 4.60
CA ASN A 39 -9.09 2.58 4.82
C ASN A 39 -7.75 1.92 4.45
N TYR A 40 -7.56 0.65 4.79
CA TYR A 40 -6.33 -0.08 4.47
C TYR A 40 -6.20 -0.31 2.97
N HIS A 41 -7.29 -0.72 2.31
CA HIS A 41 -7.29 -0.90 0.86
C HIS A 41 -7.00 0.42 0.12
N GLN A 42 -7.61 1.53 0.55
CA GLN A 42 -7.32 2.85 -0.01
C GLN A 42 -5.85 3.24 0.15
N ALA A 43 -5.26 2.97 1.32
CA ALA A 43 -3.85 3.24 1.55
C ALA A 43 -2.93 2.42 0.62
N ILE A 44 -3.22 1.13 0.43
CA ILE A 44 -2.45 0.24 -0.45
C ILE A 44 -2.56 0.70 -1.91
N GLN A 45 -3.77 1.04 -2.35
CA GLN A 45 -4.00 1.56 -3.70
C GLN A 45 -3.27 2.89 -3.94
N ALA A 46 -3.30 3.81 -2.97
CA ALA A 46 -2.62 5.08 -3.07
C ALA A 46 -1.09 4.90 -3.13
N LEU A 47 -0.52 4.01 -2.31
CA LEU A 47 0.91 3.68 -2.39
C LEU A 47 1.26 3.06 -3.75
N GLY A 48 0.48 2.09 -4.23
CA GLY A 48 0.72 1.44 -5.52
C GLY A 48 0.67 2.41 -6.70
N LEU A 49 -0.28 3.35 -6.70
CA LEU A 49 -0.37 4.39 -7.72
C LEU A 49 0.84 5.32 -7.68
N TRP A 50 1.22 5.78 -6.49
CA TRP A 50 2.40 6.65 -6.32
C TRP A 50 3.70 5.95 -6.74
N LEU A 51 3.88 4.66 -6.40
CA LEU A 51 5.03 3.87 -6.85
C LEU A 51 5.10 3.75 -8.37
N ALA A 52 3.95 3.58 -9.03
CA ALA A 52 3.89 3.52 -10.49
C ALA A 52 4.20 4.86 -11.18
N GLN A 53 3.94 5.98 -10.50
CA GLN A 53 4.19 7.33 -11.00
C GLN A 53 5.65 7.75 -10.80
N GLU A 54 6.20 7.51 -9.61
CA GLU A 54 7.54 7.98 -9.23
C GLU A 54 8.65 6.97 -9.56
N TYR A 55 8.32 5.69 -9.75
CA TYR A 55 9.28 4.61 -9.97
C TYR A 55 8.83 3.71 -11.13
N ASP A 56 9.06 2.40 -11.01
CA ASP A 56 8.66 1.41 -12.01
C ASP A 56 7.24 0.90 -11.70
N PRO A 57 6.28 0.99 -12.64
CA PRO A 57 4.95 0.38 -12.48
C PRO A 57 5.01 -1.13 -12.23
N LYS A 58 6.10 -1.81 -12.60
CA LYS A 58 6.31 -3.25 -12.39
C LYS A 58 7.21 -3.57 -11.20
N ILE A 59 7.51 -2.60 -10.33
CA ILE A 59 8.34 -2.85 -9.15
C ILE A 59 7.77 -4.02 -8.33
N PRO A 60 8.53 -5.09 -8.11
CA PRO A 60 8.05 -6.23 -7.35
C PRO A 60 7.96 -5.84 -5.87
N VAL A 61 7.00 -6.42 -5.16
CA VAL A 61 6.69 -6.05 -3.77
C VAL A 61 7.88 -6.26 -2.81
N ASP A 62 8.74 -7.23 -3.10
CA ASP A 62 9.94 -7.57 -2.32
C ASP A 62 11.11 -6.57 -2.50
N SER A 63 11.00 -5.70 -3.50
CA SER A 63 11.94 -4.61 -3.79
C SER A 63 11.48 -3.27 -3.22
N ILE A 64 10.31 -3.22 -2.55
CA ILE A 64 9.85 -2.02 -1.86
C ILE A 64 10.64 -1.82 -0.57
N THR A 65 11.39 -0.72 -0.51
CA THR A 65 12.28 -0.39 0.62
C THR A 65 11.68 0.68 1.54
N SER A 66 12.32 0.88 2.70
CA SER A 66 11.99 1.98 3.62
C SER A 66 12.11 3.37 2.97
N ASN A 67 12.97 3.52 1.95
CA ASN A 67 13.11 4.81 1.24
C ASN A 67 11.88 5.10 0.38
N HIS A 68 11.35 4.11 -0.34
CA HIS A 68 10.12 4.28 -1.13
C HIS A 68 8.95 4.69 -0.24
N VAL A 69 8.71 3.98 0.87
CA VAL A 69 7.58 4.29 1.75
C VAL A 69 7.77 5.61 2.50
N ARG A 70 9.01 6.03 2.79
CA ARG A 70 9.28 7.36 3.35
C ARG A 70 8.95 8.46 2.34
N GLY A 71 9.37 8.30 1.09
CA GLY A 71 9.02 9.24 0.01
C GLY A 71 7.51 9.39 -0.14
N TYR A 72 6.79 8.27 -0.13
CA TYR A 72 5.32 8.27 -0.16
C TYR A 72 4.70 9.06 1.01
N LEU A 73 5.21 8.86 2.23
CA LEU A 73 4.69 9.58 3.41
C LEU A 73 4.96 11.08 3.34
N ILE A 74 6.09 11.50 2.77
CA ILE A 74 6.40 12.91 2.53
C ILE A 74 5.44 13.51 1.50
N GLU A 75 5.18 12.80 0.41
CA GLU A 75 4.23 13.24 -0.63
C GLU A 75 2.84 13.50 -0.06
N ILE A 76 2.29 12.53 0.68
CA ILE A 76 0.93 12.66 1.21
C ILE A 76 0.81 13.66 2.38
N GLN A 77 1.92 14.09 2.98
CA GLN A 77 1.93 15.12 4.02
C GLN A 77 1.52 16.50 3.50
N GLY A 78 1.82 16.82 2.24
CA GLY A 78 1.43 18.08 1.62
C GLY A 78 -0.03 18.15 1.21
N THR A 79 -0.72 17.00 1.13
CA THR A 79 -2.03 16.90 0.47
C THR A 79 -3.13 16.33 1.36
N LEU A 80 -2.80 15.50 2.36
CA LEU A 80 -3.78 14.81 3.20
C LEU A 80 -3.76 15.29 4.65
N SER A 81 -4.90 15.10 5.33
CA SER A 81 -4.99 15.37 6.77
C SER A 81 -4.09 14.42 7.59
N ARG A 82 -3.62 14.88 8.75
CA ARG A 82 -2.86 14.05 9.70
C ARG A 82 -3.57 12.74 10.09
N ALA A 83 -4.89 12.78 10.22
CA ALA A 83 -5.69 11.59 10.53
C ALA A 83 -5.65 10.58 9.38
N THR A 84 -5.76 11.05 8.13
CA THR A 84 -5.66 10.21 6.92
C THR A 84 -4.27 9.60 6.81
N ILE A 85 -3.20 10.37 7.03
CA ILE A 85 -1.82 9.89 6.98
C ILE A 85 -1.59 8.79 8.03
N ARG A 86 -2.11 8.96 9.25
CA ARG A 86 -2.05 7.92 10.30
C ARG A 86 -2.78 6.64 9.90
N ASN A 87 -3.93 6.76 9.25
CA ASN A 87 -4.67 5.61 8.72
C ASN A 87 -3.88 4.90 7.62
N HIS A 88 -3.26 5.66 6.72
CA HIS A 88 -2.41 5.11 5.67
C HIS A 88 -1.22 4.36 6.27
N PHE A 89 -0.49 4.99 7.18
CA PHE A 89 0.64 4.37 7.87
C PHE A 89 0.25 3.07 8.58
N SER A 90 -0.87 3.09 9.33
CA SER A 90 -1.33 1.90 10.07
C SER A 90 -1.74 0.77 9.15
N GLY A 91 -2.46 1.07 8.07
CA GLY A 91 -2.88 0.10 7.07
C GLY A 91 -1.70 -0.51 6.33
N LEU A 92 -0.79 0.33 5.83
CA LEU A 92 0.40 -0.12 5.10
C LEU A 92 1.34 -0.94 6.00
N ARG A 93 1.57 -0.50 7.24
CA ARG A 93 2.37 -1.29 8.19
C ARG A 93 1.77 -2.67 8.42
N THR A 94 0.45 -2.77 8.56
CA THR A 94 -0.26 -4.04 8.77
C THR A 94 -0.20 -4.92 7.53
N PHE A 95 -0.40 -4.33 6.35
CA PHE A 95 -0.27 -5.00 5.07
C PHE A 95 1.13 -5.61 4.88
N PHE A 96 2.20 -4.87 5.10
CA PHE A 96 3.56 -5.40 4.96
C PHE A 96 3.91 -6.44 6.05
N ARG A 97 3.29 -6.39 7.23
CA ARG A 97 3.39 -7.49 8.22
C ARG A 97 2.74 -8.78 7.70
N PHE A 98 1.59 -8.67 7.05
CA PHE A 98 0.93 -9.80 6.42
C PHE A 98 1.75 -10.38 5.26
N LEU A 99 2.37 -9.54 4.44
CA LEU A 99 3.26 -10.04 3.37
C LEU A 99 4.49 -10.74 3.93
N LEU A 100 5.05 -10.21 5.02
CA LEU A 100 6.18 -10.81 5.71
C LEU A 100 5.80 -12.18 6.30
N SER A 101 4.62 -12.33 6.90
CA SER A 101 4.17 -13.63 7.43
C SER A 101 3.95 -14.67 6.34
N ARG A 102 3.66 -14.24 5.11
CA ARG A 102 3.57 -15.09 3.91
C ARG A 102 4.88 -15.24 3.13
N LYS A 103 6.00 -14.69 3.63
CA LYS A 103 7.32 -14.70 2.98
C LYS A 103 7.33 -14.06 1.58
N LEU A 104 6.39 -13.17 1.28
CA LEU A 104 6.32 -12.41 0.02
C LEU A 104 7.29 -11.22 0.02
N VAL A 105 7.71 -10.78 1.21
CA VAL A 105 8.77 -9.78 1.40
C VAL A 105 9.77 -10.31 2.42
N ARG A 106 11.02 -9.85 2.33
CA ARG A 106 12.09 -10.24 3.27
C ARG A 106 12.11 -9.40 4.55
N ALA A 107 11.58 -8.18 4.47
CA ALA A 107 11.52 -7.25 5.60
C ALA A 107 10.28 -6.36 5.47
N ASN A 108 9.80 -5.83 6.59
CA ASN A 108 8.74 -4.83 6.58
C ASN A 108 9.35 -3.42 6.46
N PRO A 109 9.11 -2.68 5.36
CA PRO A 109 9.69 -1.35 5.15
C PRO A 109 9.20 -0.30 6.16
N PHE A 110 8.12 -0.59 6.90
CA PHE A 110 7.57 0.25 7.98
C PHE A 110 8.06 -0.11 9.39
N GLN A 111 8.89 -1.15 9.57
CA GLN A 111 9.24 -1.67 10.91
C GLN A 111 9.93 -0.62 11.81
N ASN A 112 10.82 0.19 11.24
CA ASN A 112 11.57 1.24 11.97
C ASN A 112 11.23 2.65 11.45
N LEU A 113 10.06 2.80 10.82
CA LEU A 113 9.65 4.07 10.23
C LEU A 113 8.82 4.84 11.25
N THR A 114 9.24 6.05 11.59
CA THR A 114 8.42 7.00 12.32
C THR A 114 7.74 7.94 11.33
N LEU A 115 6.47 8.26 11.57
CA LEU A 115 5.83 9.35 10.84
C LEU A 115 6.65 10.63 11.05
N PRO A 116 7.02 11.36 9.99
CA PRO A 116 7.65 12.67 10.14
C PRO A 116 6.72 13.58 10.95
N LYS A 117 7.30 14.43 11.82
CA LYS A 117 6.56 15.37 12.67
C LYS A 117 5.82 16.43 11.86
#